data_AF-Q9PU42-F1
#
_entry.id   AF-Q9PU42-F1
#
_cell.length_a   1.000
_cell.length_b   1.000
_cell.length_c   1.000
_cell.angle_alpha   90.00
_cell.angle_beta   90.00
_cell.angle_gamma   90.00
#
_symmetry.space_group_name_H-M   'P 1'
#
loop_
_entity.id
_entity.type
_entity.pdbx_description
1 polymer ?
#
loop_
_entity_poly.entity_id
_entity_poly.type
_entity_poly.pdbx_seq_one_letter_code
_entity_poly.pdbx_strand_id
1 'polypeptide(L)' 'MRAPSFCVLWSLLLHFSVSTALWPVAAIEVYTSKEVYAVNGTSLRLKCTFSSSSPISPLLSVTWNFQPEDLSSHEP' A
#
# COMPACT_ATOMS: atom_id res chain seq x y z
N MET A 1 -50.84 -10.28 2.75
CA MET A 1 -49.98 -9.38 1.95
C MET A 1 -49.05 -8.59 2.89
N ARG A 2 -47.85 -9.10 3.17
CA ARG A 2 -46.83 -8.40 3.97
C ARG A 2 -45.42 -8.73 3.46
N ALA A 3 -45.14 -8.30 2.23
CA ALA A 3 -43.84 -8.45 1.57
C ALA A 3 -43.04 -7.15 1.29
N PRO A 4 -43.37 -5.93 1.80
CA PRO A 4 -42.53 -4.76 1.54
C PRO A 4 -41.31 -4.66 2.47
N SER A 5 -41.35 -5.23 3.68
CA SER A 5 -40.29 -5.05 4.68
C SER A 5 -38.97 -5.73 4.31
N PHE A 6 -39.02 -6.98 3.84
CA PHE A 6 -37.82 -7.76 3.53
C PHE A 6 -37.06 -7.25 2.30
N CYS A 7 -37.77 -6.84 1.23
CA CYS A 7 -37.15 -6.25 0.05
C CYS A 7 -36.46 -4.92 0.36
N VAL A 8 -37.10 -4.07 1.18
CA VAL A 8 -36.52 -2.78 1.59
C VAL A 8 -35.30 -3.00 2.48
N LEU A 9 -35.36 -3.95 3.42
CA LEU A 9 -34.23 -4.26 4.30
C LEU A 9 -33.02 -4.77 3.51
N TRP A 10 -33.23 -5.70 2.57
CA TRP A 10 -32.15 -6.22 1.73
C TRP A 10 -31.58 -5.15 0.80
N SER A 11 -32.44 -4.30 0.24
CA SER A 11 -32.00 -3.17 -0.57
C SER A 11 -31.14 -2.21 0.26
N LEU A 12 -31.55 -1.85 1.47
CA LEU A 12 -30.78 -0.98 2.36
C LEU A 12 -29.42 -1.59 2.74
N LEU A 13 -29.39 -2.90 3.02
CA LEU A 13 -28.15 -3.62 3.32
C LEU A 13 -27.18 -3.64 2.13
N LEU A 14 -27.69 -3.83 0.90
CA LEU A 14 -26.91 -3.78 -0.33
C LEU A 14 -26.36 -2.38 -0.63
N HIS A 15 -27.15 -1.32 -0.41
CA HIS A 15 -26.68 0.05 -0.62
C HIS A 15 -25.61 0.44 0.42
N PHE A 16 -25.78 0.00 1.67
CA PHE A 16 -24.80 0.26 2.72
C PHE A 16 -23.47 -0.47 2.46
N SER A 17 -23.52 -1.75 2.06
CA SER A 17 -22.30 -2.52 1.76
C SER A 17 -21.52 -1.94 0.58
N VAL A 18 -22.19 -1.56 -0.51
CA VAL A 18 -21.56 -0.93 -1.67
C VAL A 18 -20.92 0.41 -1.30
N SER A 19 -21.58 1.22 -0.47
CA SER A 19 -21.07 2.53 -0.05
C SER A 19 -19.78 2.42 0.77
N THR A 20 -19.67 1.40 1.64
CA THR A 20 -18.44 1.17 2.42
C THR A 20 -17.27 0.67 1.57
N ALA A 21 -17.55 -0.06 0.49
CA ALA A 21 -16.52 -0.57 -0.42
C ALA A 21 -15.92 0.52 -1.33
N LEU A 22 -16.60 1.66 -1.48
CA LEU A 22 -16.18 2.77 -2.35
C LEU A 22 -15.41 3.85 -1.61
N TRP A 23 -14.97 3.62 -0.37
CA TRP A 23 -14.18 4.62 0.35
C TRP A 23 -12.83 4.82 -0.35
N PRO A 24 -12.45 6.07 -0.70
CA PRO A 24 -11.18 6.33 -1.35
C PRO A 24 -10.03 5.97 -0.40
N VAL A 25 -9.14 5.11 -0.87
CA VAL A 25 -7.91 4.76 -0.16
C VAL A 25 -6.82 5.76 -0.57
N ALA A 26 -6.09 6.30 0.41
CA ALA A 26 -4.91 7.10 0.13
C ALA A 26 -3.78 6.16 -0.35
N ALA A 27 -3.26 6.41 -1.55
CA ALA A 27 -2.15 5.66 -2.13
C ALA A 27 -0.96 6.60 -2.38
N ILE A 28 0.24 6.03 -2.33
CA ILE A 28 1.49 6.68 -2.73
C ILE A 28 2.13 5.78 -3.78
N GLU A 29 2.57 6.37 -4.88
CA GLU A 29 3.31 5.67 -5.92
C GLU A 29 4.80 5.82 -5.65
N VAL A 30 5.54 4.70 -5.62
CA VAL A 30 6.98 4.68 -5.32
C VAL A 30 7.73 4.19 -6.55
N TYR A 31 8.71 4.97 -6.98
CA TYR A 31 9.61 4.66 -8.07
C TYR A 31 11.00 4.39 -7.54
N THR A 32 11.44 3.16 -7.70
CA THR A 32 12.78 2.68 -7.37
C THR A 32 13.24 1.66 -8.40
N SER A 33 14.56 1.50 -8.56
CA SER A 33 15.10 0.39 -9.35
C SER A 33 14.81 -0.93 -8.65
N LYS A 34 14.46 -1.96 -9.43
CA LYS A 34 14.26 -3.33 -8.92
C LYS A 34 15.56 -3.93 -8.39
N GLU A 35 16.63 -3.75 -9.16
CA GLU A 35 17.97 -4.28 -8.88
C GLU A 35 19.00 -3.20 -9.22
N VAL A 36 20.13 -3.24 -8.52
CA VAL A 36 21.28 -2.35 -8.75
C VAL A 36 22.56 -3.17 -8.66
N TYR A 37 23.55 -2.84 -9.48
CA TYR A 37 24.85 -3.49 -9.48
C TYR A 37 25.92 -2.52 -9.01
N ALA A 38 26.64 -2.89 -7.95
CA ALA A 38 27.75 -2.11 -7.43
C ALA A 38 29.05 -2.88 -7.64
N VAL A 39 30.15 -2.14 -7.86
CA VAL A 39 31.49 -2.72 -7.91
C VAL A 39 32.02 -2.83 -6.48
N ASN A 40 32.66 -3.94 -6.14
CA ASN A 40 33.22 -4.15 -4.81
C ASN A 40 34.17 -3.02 -4.40
N GLY A 41 33.96 -2.46 -3.21
CA GLY A 41 34.73 -1.32 -2.70
C GLY A 41 34.28 0.05 -3.22
N THR A 42 33.19 0.13 -3.99
CA THR A 42 32.61 1.41 -4.44
C THR A 42 31.29 1.72 -3.73
N SER A 43 30.91 3.00 -3.73
CA SER A 43 29.60 3.44 -3.23
C SER A 43 28.62 3.62 -4.37
N LEU A 44 27.41 3.08 -4.19
CA LEU A 44 26.27 3.28 -5.10
C LEU A 44 25.12 3.95 -4.36
N ARG A 45 24.39 4.82 -5.07
CA ARG A 45 23.22 5.50 -4.55
C ARG A 45 21.94 4.73 -4.90
N LEU A 46 21.19 4.32 -3.88
CA LEU A 46 19.83 3.80 -4.05
C LEU A 46 18.87 4.96 -4.32
N LYS A 47 18.29 5.00 -5.53
CA LYS A 47 17.33 6.04 -5.91
C LYS A 47 15.92 5.59 -5.53
N CYS A 48 15.25 6.40 -4.71
CA CYS A 48 13.83 6.28 -4.40
C CYS A 48 13.17 7.64 -4.60
N THR A 49 12.08 7.68 -5.34
CA THR A 49 11.23 8.86 -5.54
C THR A 49 9.78 8.43 -5.38
N PHE A 50 8.90 9.34 -4.96
CA PHE A 50 7.49 9.04 -4.78
C PHE A 50 6.60 10.13 -5.35
N SER A 51 5.37 9.76 -5.68
CA SER A 51 4.29 10.67 -6.06
C SER A 51 3.11 10.46 -5.11
N SER A 52 2.54 11.55 -4.60
CA SER A 52 1.36 11.53 -3.73
C SER A 52 0.35 12.56 -4.18
N SER A 53 -0.93 12.21 -4.10
CA SER A 53 -2.05 13.14 -4.30
C SER A 53 -2.22 14.11 -3.14
N SER A 54 -1.64 13.80 -1.98
CA SER A 54 -1.73 14.61 -0.78
C SER A 54 -0.53 15.57 -0.68
N PRO A 55 -0.72 16.77 -0.12
CA PRO A 55 0.39 17.69 0.11
C PRO A 55 1.48 17.08 0.98
N ILE A 56 2.74 17.40 0.66
CA ILE A 56 3.87 17.04 1.52
C ILE A 56 3.73 17.78 2.84
N SER A 57 3.82 17.04 3.95
CA SER A 57 3.72 17.57 5.31
C SER A 57 4.89 17.08 6.16
N PRO A 58 5.18 17.72 7.30
CA PRO A 58 6.23 17.28 8.23
C PRO A 58 6.03 15.86 8.81
N LEU A 59 4.83 15.30 8.66
CA LEU A 59 4.52 13.92 9.08
C LEU A 59 5.06 12.86 8.10
N LEU A 60 5.49 13.28 6.90
CA LEU A 60 6.06 12.38 5.90
C LEU A 60 7.45 11.90 6.34
N SER A 61 7.65 10.58 6.34
CA SER A 61 8.93 9.94 6.64
C SER A 61 9.32 8.95 5.54
N VAL A 62 10.60 8.93 5.20
CA VAL A 62 11.19 7.98 4.23
C VAL A 62 12.33 7.25 4.94
N THR A 63 12.16 5.94 5.12
CA THR A 63 13.12 5.09 5.83
C THR A 63 13.67 4.02 4.89
N TRP A 64 14.96 3.74 5.02
CA TRP A 64 15.62 2.64 4.32
C TRP A 64 15.87 1.49 5.30
N ASN A 65 15.39 0.31 4.94
CA ASN A 65 15.61 -0.92 5.70
C ASN A 65 16.40 -1.91 4.85
N PHE A 66 17.32 -2.65 5.47
CA PHE A 66 18.13 -3.67 4.82
C PHE A 66 17.76 -5.04 5.38
N GLN A 67 17.42 -5.98 4.51
CA GLN A 67 17.17 -7.37 4.87
C GLN A 67 18.15 -8.27 4.09
N PRO A 68 19.05 -9.00 4.76
CA PRO A 68 19.93 -9.95 4.11
C PRO A 68 19.17 -11.22 3.70
N GLU A 69 19.62 -11.88 2.63
CA GLU A 69 18.99 -13.09 2.08
C GLU A 69 19.14 -14.33 2.99
N ASP A 70 20.13 -14.34 3.89
CA ASP A 70 20.50 -15.52 4.70
C ASP A 70 19.61 -15.79 5.94
N LEU A 71 18.53 -15.02 6.12
CA LEU A 71 17.64 -15.22 7.27
C LEU A 71 16.50 -16.22 7.03
N SER A 72 16.39 -16.81 5.84
CA SER A 72 15.36 -17.84 5.53
C SER A 72 15.90 -19.26 5.39
N SER A 73 17.22 -19.49 5.44
CA SER A 73 17.84 -20.79 5.14
C SER A 73 18.52 -21.50 6.32
N HIS A 74 18.55 -20.91 7.51
CA HIS A 74 19.07 -21.59 8.70
C HIS A 74 17.92 -22.17 9.54
N GLU A 75 17.25 -23.21 9.02
CA GLU A 75 16.48 -24.15 9.85
C GLU A 75 17.47 -25.23 10.36
N PRO A 76 17.70 -25.37 11.67
CA PRO A 76 18.58 -26.39 12.24
C PRO A 76 18.03 -27.81 12.12
#